data_AF-A0AAV8XTP3-F1
#
_entry.id   AF-A0AAV8XTP3-F1
#
_cell.length_a   1.000
_cell.length_b   1.000
_cell.length_c   1.000
_cell.angle_alpha   90.00
_cell.angle_beta   90.00
_cell.angle_gamma   90.00
#
_symmetry.space_group_name_H-M   'P 1'
#
loop_
_entity.id
_entity.type
_entity.pdbx_description
1 polymer ?
#
loop_
_entity_poly.entity_id
_entity_poly.type
_entity_poly.pdbx_seq_one_letter_code
_entity_poly.pdbx_strand_id
1 'polypeptide(L)'
;MVKPTFFIIHLTFIALYGINCEKNCDDLGVLLYEDLGCRAIKKDGQDCPIKYECDDFTRNKDYCLFRGRNYEVYQQIDNNITYEACNVGCFCNNATTER
;
A
#
# COMPACT_ATOMS: atom_id res chain seq x y z
N MET A 1 13.04 5.42 -48.38
CA MET A 1 11.85 6.22 -48.73
C MET A 1 10.63 5.55 -48.08
N VAL A 2 10.38 5.84 -46.81
CA VAL A 2 9.27 5.26 -46.04
C VAL A 2 7.96 5.94 -46.47
N LYS A 3 6.99 5.14 -46.93
CA LYS A 3 5.70 5.62 -47.45
C LYS A 3 4.91 6.30 -46.31
N PRO A 4 4.33 7.50 -46.53
CA PRO A 4 3.60 8.25 -45.50
C PRO A 4 2.42 7.46 -44.92
N THR A 5 1.90 6.51 -45.67
CA THR A 5 0.85 5.58 -45.26
C THR A 5 1.25 4.68 -44.08
N PHE A 6 2.51 4.27 -43.99
CA PHE A 6 2.99 3.41 -42.89
C PHE A 6 3.09 4.17 -41.56
N PHE A 7 3.43 5.47 -41.63
CA PHE A 7 3.54 6.33 -40.46
C PHE A 7 2.17 6.63 -39.84
N ILE A 8 1.15 6.80 -40.69
CA ILE A 8 -0.24 7.05 -40.27
C ILE A 8 -0.83 5.82 -39.56
N ILE A 9 -0.55 4.60 -40.06
CA ILE A 9 -1.07 3.36 -39.46
C ILE A 9 -0.50 3.11 -38.06
N HIS A 10 0.76 3.48 -37.80
CA HIS A 10 1.33 3.36 -36.45
C HIS A 10 0.79 4.42 -35.48
N LEU A 11 0.57 5.65 -35.95
CA LEU A 11 -0.02 6.73 -35.13
C LEU A 11 -1.47 6.42 -34.73
N THR A 12 -2.26 5.81 -35.60
CA THR A 12 -3.64 5.41 -35.28
C THR A 12 -3.70 4.20 -34.35
N PHE A 13 -2.76 3.25 -34.47
CA PHE A 13 -2.65 2.13 -33.53
C PHE A 13 -2.38 2.59 -32.10
N ILE A 14 -1.47 3.55 -31.88
CA ILE A 14 -1.15 4.07 -30.54
C ILE A 14 -2.36 4.81 -29.92
N ALA A 15 -3.17 5.50 -30.73
CA ALA A 15 -4.36 6.20 -30.24
C ALA A 15 -5.53 5.25 -29.84
N LEU A 16 -5.53 4.01 -30.33
CA LEU A 16 -6.56 3.00 -30.02
C LEU A 16 -6.28 2.24 -28.72
N TYR A 17 -5.02 2.15 -28.30
CA TYR A 17 -4.65 1.61 -26.98
C TYR A 17 -4.61 2.77 -25.99
N GLY A 18 -5.79 3.13 -25.48
CA GLY A 18 -5.90 4.06 -24.37
C GLY A 18 -4.96 3.64 -23.25
N ILE A 19 -4.04 4.53 -22.88
CA ILE A 19 -3.16 4.35 -21.74
C ILE A 19 -4.07 4.35 -20.51
N ASN A 20 -4.41 3.18 -20.00
CA ASN A 20 -4.95 3.04 -18.66
C ASN A 20 -3.81 3.45 -17.72
N CYS A 21 -3.87 4.68 -17.24
CA CYS A 21 -3.04 5.13 -16.14
C CYS A 21 -3.55 4.37 -14.89
N GLU A 22 -3.01 3.18 -14.65
CA GLU A 22 -3.12 2.52 -13.35
C GLU A 22 -2.57 3.51 -12.33
N LYS A 23 -3.48 4.10 -11.54
CA LYS A 23 -3.04 4.86 -10.37
C LYS A 23 -2.28 3.86 -9.51
N ASN A 24 -1.03 4.18 -9.16
CA ASN A 24 -0.35 3.37 -8.17
C ASN A 24 -1.17 3.48 -6.87
N CYS A 25 -1.76 2.37 -6.44
CA CYS A 25 -2.67 2.37 -5.30
C CYS A 25 -1.94 2.81 -4.02
N ASP A 26 -0.61 2.69 -3.99
CA ASP A 26 0.29 3.16 -2.93
C ASP A 26 0.07 4.64 -2.60
N ASP A 27 -0.18 5.48 -3.62
CA ASP A 27 -0.41 6.93 -3.45
C ASP A 27 -1.71 7.26 -2.71
N LEU A 28 -2.62 6.28 -2.58
CA LEU A 28 -3.90 6.43 -1.90
C LEU A 28 -3.81 6.13 -0.38
N GLY A 29 -2.60 5.87 0.15
CA GLY A 29 -2.41 5.57 1.56
C GLY A 29 -2.93 4.18 1.97
N VAL A 30 -2.98 3.25 1.02
CA VAL A 30 -3.51 1.89 1.20
C VAL A 30 -2.64 0.99 2.08
N LEU A 31 -1.34 1.28 2.13
CA LEU A 31 -0.34 0.49 2.84
C LEU A 31 -0.68 0.31 4.33
N LEU A 32 -1.33 1.31 4.94
CA LEU A 32 -1.76 1.20 6.34
C LEU A 32 -2.73 0.04 6.55
N TYR A 33 -3.75 -0.11 5.71
CA TYR A 33 -4.77 -1.14 5.88
C TYR A 33 -4.19 -2.53 5.60
N GLU A 34 -3.25 -2.62 4.67
CA GLU A 34 -2.51 -3.85 4.38
C GLU A 34 -1.60 -4.24 5.55
N ASP A 35 -0.91 -3.26 6.16
CA ASP A 35 -0.07 -3.46 7.34
C ASP A 35 -0.88 -3.92 8.57
N LEU A 36 -2.14 -3.49 8.66
CA LEU A 36 -3.09 -3.95 9.67
C LEU A 36 -3.70 -5.32 9.36
N GLY A 37 -3.40 -5.90 8.19
CA GLY A 37 -3.93 -7.19 7.75
C GLY A 37 -5.39 -7.14 7.29
N CYS A 38 -5.92 -5.95 6.96
CA CYS A 38 -7.29 -5.81 6.48
C CYS A 38 -7.45 -6.38 5.07
N ARG A 39 -8.61 -6.96 4.79
CA ARG A 39 -8.94 -7.53 3.48
C ARG A 39 -9.38 -6.43 2.51
N ALA A 40 -8.68 -6.33 1.38
CA ALA A 40 -9.02 -5.42 0.29
C ALA A 40 -10.28 -5.89 -0.46
N ILE A 41 -11.23 -4.98 -0.69
CA ILE A 41 -12.42 -5.19 -1.51
C ILE A 41 -12.24 -4.41 -2.81
N LYS A 42 -12.25 -5.10 -3.94
CA LYS A 42 -12.17 -4.51 -5.29
C LYS A 42 -13.53 -4.56 -5.96
N LYS A 43 -13.77 -3.62 -6.87
CA LYS A 43 -14.91 -3.65 -7.78
C LYS A 43 -14.46 -4.23 -9.12
N ASP A 44 -15.33 -4.96 -9.81
CA ASP A 44 -15.03 -5.48 -11.14
C ASP A 44 -14.55 -4.37 -12.08
N GLY A 45 -13.42 -4.62 -12.74
CA GLY A 45 -12.78 -3.67 -13.64
C GLY A 45 -11.98 -2.55 -12.95
N GLN A 46 -11.71 -2.64 -11.65
CA GLN A 46 -10.83 -1.72 -10.94
C GLN A 46 -9.63 -2.45 -10.32
N ASP A 47 -8.44 -1.91 -10.57
CA ASP A 47 -7.19 -2.49 -10.08
C ASP A 47 -6.94 -2.14 -8.60
N CYS A 48 -7.36 -0.95 -8.15
CA CYS A 48 -7.24 -0.53 -6.76
C CYS A 48 -8.44 -0.93 -5.89
N PRO A 49 -8.22 -1.21 -4.59
CA PRO A 49 -9.29 -1.45 -3.63
C PRO A 49 -10.21 -0.24 -3.45
N ILE A 50 -11.51 -0.49 -3.36
CA ILE A 50 -12.54 0.52 -3.08
C ILE A 50 -12.90 0.60 -1.60
N LYS A 51 -12.55 -0.43 -0.82
CA LYS A 51 -12.83 -0.56 0.61
C LYS A 51 -11.86 -1.57 1.23
N TYR A 52 -11.61 -1.43 2.53
CA TYR A 52 -10.97 -2.46 3.36
C TYR A 52 -11.92 -2.95 4.44
N GLU A 53 -11.87 -4.25 4.71
CA GLU A 53 -12.60 -4.89 5.81
C GLU A 53 -11.58 -5.37 6.84
N CYS A 54 -11.65 -4.79 8.04
CA CYS A 54 -10.70 -5.00 9.14
C CYS A 54 -11.36 -5.78 10.29
N ASP A 55 -12.09 -6.85 9.96
CA ASP A 55 -12.94 -7.58 10.90
C ASP A 55 -12.15 -8.15 12.09
N ASP A 56 -10.86 -8.43 11.89
CA ASP A 56 -9.95 -8.99 12.90
C ASP A 56 -9.07 -7.92 13.59
N PHE A 57 -9.16 -6.65 13.20
CA PHE A 57 -8.35 -5.60 13.82
C PHE A 57 -8.98 -5.16 15.15
N THR A 58 -8.47 -5.71 16.25
CA THR A 58 -8.74 -5.21 17.59
C THR A 58 -7.49 -4.56 18.14
N ARG A 59 -7.57 -3.27 18.48
CA ARG A 59 -6.49 -2.57 19.20
C ARG A 59 -6.24 -3.30 20.51
N ASN A 60 -5.02 -3.79 20.70
CA ASN A 60 -4.58 -4.39 21.94
C ASN A 60 -3.64 -3.45 22.68
N LYS A 61 -3.71 -3.46 24.00
CA LYS A 61 -2.87 -2.66 24.90
C LYS A 61 -1.53 -3.34 25.22
N ASP A 62 -1.47 -4.66 25.04
CA ASP A 62 -0.35 -5.52 25.43
C ASP A 62 0.57 -5.83 24.24
N TYR A 63 0.16 -5.50 23.01
CA TYR A 63 0.99 -5.60 21.82
C TYR A 63 0.69 -4.53 20.78
N CYS A 64 1.68 -4.22 19.95
CA CYS A 64 1.54 -3.40 18.75
C CYS A 64 1.50 -4.29 17.51
N LEU A 65 0.65 -3.93 16.54
CA LEU A 65 0.65 -4.54 15.21
C LEU A 65 1.44 -3.65 14.25
N PHE A 66 2.48 -4.20 13.63
CA PHE A 66 3.26 -3.50 12.60
C PHE A 66 3.62 -4.47 11.47
N ARG A 67 3.25 -4.14 10.23
CA ARG A 67 3.45 -4.97 9.02
C ARG A 67 2.99 -6.42 9.22
N GLY A 68 1.79 -6.60 9.77
CA GLY A 68 1.19 -7.92 10.03
C GLY A 68 1.84 -8.73 11.16
N ARG A 69 2.76 -8.16 11.94
CA ARG A 69 3.41 -8.83 13.08
C ARG A 69 3.08 -8.15 14.40
N ASN A 70 2.85 -8.96 15.43
CA ASN A 70 2.66 -8.48 16.79
C ASN A 70 4.01 -8.29 17.48
N TYR A 71 4.16 -7.17 18.17
CA TYR A 71 5.32 -6.83 18.98
C TYR A 71 4.88 -6.56 20.41
N GLU A 72 5.55 -7.16 21.38
CA GLU A 72 5.30 -6.92 22.80
C GLU A 72 5.63 -5.46 23.16
N VAL A 73 5.00 -4.92 24.21
CA VAL A 73 5.32 -3.58 24.70
C VAL A 73 6.81 -3.49 25.05
N TYR A 74 7.46 -2.41 24.59
CA TYR A 74 8.89 -2.13 24.65
C TYR A 74 9.78 -3.01 23.78
N GLN A 75 9.21 -3.95 23.01
CA GLN A 75 9.98 -4.71 22.04
C GLN A 75 10.52 -3.78 20.94
N GLN A 76 11.82 -3.89 20.69
CA GLN A 76 12.45 -3.25 19.54
C GLN A 76 12.01 -3.96 18.26
N ILE A 77 11.55 -3.17 17.30
CA ILE A 77 11.24 -3.65 15.95
C ILE A 77 12.55 -3.73 15.17
N ASP A 78 12.70 -4.79 14.36
CA ASP A 78 13.92 -5.00 13.56
C ASP A 78 14.23 -3.78 12.67
N ASN A 79 15.46 -3.27 12.79
CA ASN A 79 15.91 -2.10 12.04
C ASN A 79 15.84 -2.33 10.52
N ASN A 80 15.95 -3.57 10.04
CA ASN A 80 15.83 -3.88 8.61
C ASN A 80 14.45 -3.49 8.04
N ILE A 81 13.39 -3.57 8.84
CA ILE A 81 12.03 -3.22 8.40
C ILE A 81 11.62 -1.79 8.76
N THR A 82 12.39 -1.09 9.60
CA THR A 82 12.09 0.28 10.04
C THR A 82 13.12 1.32 9.59
N TYR A 83 14.16 0.93 8.84
CA TYR A 83 15.28 1.81 8.48
C TYR A 83 14.83 3.13 7.85
N GLU A 84 13.83 3.08 6.99
CA GLU A 84 13.28 4.27 6.30
C GLU A 84 12.33 5.10 7.18
N ALA A 85 11.78 4.51 8.25
CA ALA A 85 10.76 5.11 9.10
C ALA A 85 11.28 5.62 10.45
N CYS A 86 12.37 5.05 10.97
CA CYS A 86 12.94 5.36 12.29
C CYS A 86 14.46 5.49 12.22
N ASN A 87 14.99 6.61 12.74
CA ASN A 87 16.42 6.94 12.69
C ASN A 87 17.27 6.17 13.72
N VAL A 88 16.73 5.93 14.93
CA VAL A 88 17.45 5.25 16.03
C VAL A 88 16.91 3.83 16.29
N GLY A 89 15.72 3.53 15.76
CA GLY A 89 14.98 2.28 15.98
C GLY A 89 13.53 2.56 16.41
N CYS A 90 12.60 1.70 16.01
CA CYS A 90 11.22 1.78 16.50
C CYS A 90 11.00 0.79 17.66
N PHE A 91 10.14 1.17 18.60
CA PHE A 91 9.74 0.32 19.72
C PHE A 91 8.23 0.33 19.85
N CYS A 92 7.64 -0.81 20.19
CA CYS A 92 6.24 -0.84 20.59
C CYS A 92 6.08 -0.13 21.95
N ASN A 93 5.05 0.70 22.11
CA ASN A 93 4.75 1.35 23.39
C ASN A 93 3.26 1.23 23.70
N ASN A 94 2.92 1.22 24.98
CA ASN A 94 1.54 1.25 25.42
C ASN A 94 0.95 2.62 25.08
N ALA A 95 -0.16 2.61 24.36
CA ALA A 95 -0.79 3.81 23.84
C ALA A 95 -1.54 4.64 24.90
N THR A 96 -1.32 4.38 26.19
CA THR A 96 -1.73 5.24 27.31
C THR A 96 -0.88 6.50 27.46
N THR A 97 0.24 6.62 26.73
CA THR A 97 0.97 7.88 26.63
C THR A 97 0.47 8.65 25.41
N GLU A 98 -0.74 9.23 25.52
CA GLU A 98 -1.13 10.36 24.69
C GLU A 98 -0.13 11.48 24.98
N ARG A 99 0.60 11.93 23.96
CA ARG A 99 1.55 13.04 24.05
C ARG A 99 1.04 14.18 23.19
#